data_AF-A0A4Q7UAS1-F1
#
_entry.id   AF-A0A4Q7UAS1-F1
#
_cell.length_a   1.000
_cell.length_b   1.000
_cell.length_c   1.000
_cell.angle_alpha   90.00
_cell.angle_beta   90.00
_cell.angle_gamma   90.00
#
_symmetry.space_group_name_H-M   'P 1'
#
loop_
_entity.id
_entity.type
_entity.pdbx_description
1 polymer ?
#
loop_
_entity_poly.entity_id
_entity_poly.type
_entity_poly.pdbx_seq_one_letter_code
_entity_poly.pdbx_strand_id
1 'polypeptide(L)'
;MHGGFEVDVEALRAHATAMMAIHDRFAAVKAASGTIFQADDAYGQLCQFLPPILEGRHRDQDKGVDMLAENISLLAAGIKKTADAYERTEESTTDGFNSFHSAT
;
A
#
# COMPACT_ATOMS: atom_id res chain seq x y z
N MET A 1 32.00 -20.77 1.21
CA MET A 1 30.70 -20.81 0.53
C MET A 1 29.88 -19.64 1.05
N HIS A 2 29.96 -18.49 0.37
CA HIS A 2 29.23 -17.29 0.79
C HIS A 2 27.76 -17.52 0.41
N GLY A 3 26.88 -17.67 1.40
CA GLY A 3 25.46 -17.84 1.17
C GLY A 3 24.89 -16.54 0.62
N GLY A 4 24.73 -16.46 -0.69
CA GLY A 4 23.97 -15.37 -1.33
C GLY A 4 22.49 -15.51 -0.99
N PHE A 5 21.80 -14.38 -0.83
CA PHE A 5 20.34 -14.35 -0.81
C PHE A 5 19.86 -14.36 -2.26
N GLU A 6 19.11 -15.40 -2.64
CA GLU A 6 18.37 -15.40 -3.90
C GLU A 6 17.07 -14.62 -3.69
N VAL A 7 16.98 -13.44 -4.32
CA VAL A 7 15.80 -12.58 -4.25
C VAL A 7 15.20 -12.46 -5.63
N ASP A 8 13.94 -12.84 -5.74
CA ASP A 8 13.13 -12.60 -6.93
C ASP A 8 12.64 -11.15 -6.95
N VAL A 9 13.32 -10.32 -7.75
CA VAL A 9 13.01 -8.89 -7.94
C VAL A 9 11.60 -8.69 -8.50
N GLU A 10 11.15 -9.60 -9.38
CA GLU A 10 9.82 -9.50 -9.99
C GLU A 10 8.73 -9.83 -8.97
N ALA A 11 8.98 -10.80 -8.08
CA ALA A 11 8.08 -11.07 -6.96
C ALA A 11 7.91 -9.85 -6.04
N LEU A 12 8.97 -9.08 -5.79
CA LEU A 12 8.88 -7.83 -5.03
C LEU A 12 8.04 -6.77 -5.77
N ARG A 13 8.25 -6.61 -7.07
CA ARG A 13 7.47 -5.67 -7.93
C ARG A 13 5.98 -6.05 -7.97
N ALA A 14 5.69 -7.35 -8.11
CA ALA A 14 4.34 -7.88 -8.07
C ALA A 14 3.69 -7.64 -6.69
N HIS A 15 4.42 -7.85 -5.60
CA HIS A 15 3.90 -7.61 -4.25
C HIS A 15 3.58 -6.13 -4.02
N ALA A 16 4.46 -5.20 -4.42
CA ALA A 16 4.19 -3.77 -4.33
C ALA A 16 2.94 -3.37 -5.14
N THR A 17 2.73 -3.98 -6.31
CA THR A 17 1.52 -3.78 -7.12
C THR A 17 0.27 -4.32 -6.41
N ALA A 18 0.34 -5.50 -5.80
CA ALA A 18 -0.75 -6.06 -5.02
C ALA A 18 -1.11 -5.18 -3.80
N MET A 19 -0.12 -4.57 -3.15
CA MET A 19 -0.36 -3.60 -2.08
C MET A 19 -1.11 -2.38 -2.57
N MET A 20 -0.75 -1.83 -3.74
CA MET A 20 -1.49 -0.71 -4.34
C MET A 20 -2.94 -1.08 -4.68
N ALA A 21 -3.20 -2.33 -5.11
CA ALA A 21 -4.57 -2.78 -5.31
C ALA A 21 -5.40 -2.82 -4.01
N ILE A 22 -4.77 -3.05 -2.84
CA ILE A 22 -5.42 -2.93 -1.53
C ILE A 22 -5.66 -1.45 -1.19
N HIS A 23 -4.66 -0.60 -1.42
CA HIS A 23 -4.77 0.85 -1.23
C HIS A 23 -5.99 1.42 -1.98
N ASP A 24 -6.17 1.04 -3.24
CA ASP A 24 -7.26 1.58 -4.08
C ASP A 24 -8.66 1.23 -3.55
N ARG A 25 -8.78 0.14 -2.77
CA ARG A 25 -10.04 -0.24 -2.12
C ARG A 25 -10.40 0.70 -0.98
N PHE A 26 -9.45 1.41 -0.37
CA PHE A 26 -9.76 2.39 0.68
C PHE A 26 -10.51 3.61 0.15
N ALA A 27 -10.34 3.98 -1.12
CA ALA A 27 -11.16 5.00 -1.75
C ALA A 27 -12.66 4.61 -1.75
N ALA A 28 -12.97 3.34 -2.03
CA ALA A 28 -14.34 2.83 -1.96
C ALA A 28 -14.89 2.82 -0.52
N VAL A 29 -14.05 2.51 0.48
CA VAL A 29 -14.43 2.57 1.90
C VAL A 29 -14.79 4.00 2.30
N LYS A 30 -13.97 4.99 1.93
CA LYS A 30 -14.26 6.42 2.20
C LYS A 30 -15.52 6.90 1.50
N ALA A 31 -15.71 6.53 0.23
CA ALA A 31 -16.92 6.87 -0.50
C ALA A 31 -18.17 6.33 0.19
N ALA A 32 -18.14 5.07 0.65
CA ALA A 32 -19.22 4.47 1.41
C ALA A 32 -19.46 5.19 2.76
N SER A 33 -18.39 5.53 3.50
CA SER A 33 -18.47 6.30 4.74
C SER A 33 -19.18 7.65 4.54
N GLY A 34 -18.85 8.36 3.46
CA GLY A 34 -19.46 9.64 3.11
C GLY A 34 -20.97 9.57 2.81
N THR A 35 -21.49 8.43 2.34
CA THR A 35 -22.95 8.27 2.12
C THR A 35 -23.76 8.22 3.41
N ILE A 36 -23.14 7.78 4.52
CA ILE A 36 -23.81 7.67 5.83
C ILE A 36 -23.94 9.05 6.48
N PHE A 37 -23.05 9.98 6.13
CA PHE A 37 -23.03 11.36 6.61
C PHE A 37 -24.21 12.23 6.09
N GLN A 38 -24.98 11.75 5.12
CA GLN A 38 -26.05 12.49 4.44
C GLN A 38 -27.42 11.80 4.55
N ALA A 39 -27.56 10.88 5.49
CA ALA A 39 -28.72 10.01 5.63
C ALA A 39 -29.65 10.47 6.78
N ASP A 40 -29.85 11.77 6.93
CA ASP A 40 -30.68 12.37 7.99
C ASP A 40 -32.13 11.83 7.96
N ASP A 41 -32.60 11.43 6.78
CA ASP A 41 -33.94 10.88 6.55
C ASP A 41 -33.99 9.34 6.65
N ALA A 42 -32.84 8.66 6.70
CA ALA A 42 -32.78 7.19 6.71
C ALA A 42 -33.18 6.60 8.05
N TYR A 43 -33.03 7.39 9.12
CA TYR A 43 -33.41 7.02 10.47
C TYR A 43 -34.71 7.74 10.78
N GLY A 44 -35.83 7.02 10.71
CA GLY A 44 -37.16 7.58 10.95
C GLY A 44 -37.28 8.30 12.29
N GLN A 45 -38.37 9.03 12.51
CA GLN A 45 -38.49 10.04 13.57
C GLN A 45 -38.13 9.60 15.00
N LEU A 46 -38.32 8.31 15.33
CA LEU A 46 -37.93 7.73 16.63
C LEU A 46 -36.41 7.57 16.82
N CYS A 47 -35.65 7.52 15.73
CA CYS A 47 -34.23 7.22 15.68
C CYS A 47 -33.36 8.43 15.29
N GLN A 48 -33.92 9.64 15.25
CA GLN A 48 -33.20 10.87 14.85
C GLN A 48 -32.03 11.25 15.78
N PHE A 49 -31.91 10.63 16.96
CA PHE A 49 -30.77 10.83 17.85
C PHE A 49 -29.51 10.04 17.44
N LEU A 50 -29.64 9.05 16.54
CA LEU A 50 -28.54 8.16 16.14
C LEU A 50 -27.53 8.79 15.17
N PRO A 51 -27.93 9.55 14.13
CA PRO A 51 -26.98 10.04 13.13
C PRO A 51 -25.79 10.81 13.72
N PRO A 52 -25.96 11.76 14.68
CA PRO A 52 -24.82 12.46 15.28
C PRO A 52 -23.85 11.54 16.04
N ILE A 53 -24.33 10.44 16.62
CA ILE A 53 -23.49 9.45 17.34
C ILE A 53 -22.66 8.63 16.35
N LEU A 54 -23.25 8.26 15.21
CA LEU A 54 -22.59 7.50 14.15
C LEU A 54 -21.61 8.39 13.37
N GLU A 55 -21.95 9.65 13.15
CA GLU A 55 -21.13 10.63 12.45
C GLU A 55 -19.75 10.79 13.08
N GLY A 56 -19.68 10.89 14.42
CA GLY A 56 -18.41 10.93 15.15
C GLY A 56 -17.54 9.69 14.90
N ARG A 57 -18.17 8.50 14.90
CA ARG A 57 -17.46 7.23 14.61
C ARG A 57 -16.98 7.16 13.18
N HIS A 58 -17.78 7.61 12.21
CA HIS A 58 -17.39 7.63 10.80
C HIS A 58 -16.22 8.58 10.53
N ARG A 59 -16.21 9.77 11.16
CA ARG A 59 -15.07 10.68 11.07
C ARG A 59 -13.77 10.08 11.61
N ASP A 60 -13.84 9.38 12.73
CA ASP A 60 -12.66 8.72 13.30
C ASP A 60 -12.23 7.50 12.45
N GLN A 61 -13.17 6.77 11.88
CA GLN A 61 -12.90 5.72 10.90
C GLN A 61 -12.19 6.28 9.66
N ASP A 62 -12.64 7.41 9.11
CA ASP A 62 -12.04 8.02 7.92
C ASP A 62 -10.57 8.38 8.16
N LYS A 63 -10.25 8.94 9.34
CA LYS A 63 -8.85 9.18 9.74
C LYS A 63 -8.02 7.90 9.77
N GLY A 64 -8.58 6.83 10.33
CA GLY A 64 -7.94 5.51 10.37
C GLY A 64 -7.69 4.94 8.97
N VAL A 65 -8.67 5.06 8.09
CA VAL A 65 -8.57 4.63 6.69
C VAL A 65 -7.51 5.44 5.94
N ASP A 66 -7.44 6.76 6.16
CA ASP A 66 -6.42 7.62 5.55
C ASP A 66 -5.00 7.22 6.00
N MET A 67 -4.80 6.98 7.30
CA MET A 67 -3.50 6.49 7.81
C MET A 67 -3.12 5.14 7.22
N LEU A 68 -4.07 4.22 7.07
CA LEU A 68 -3.82 2.91 6.47
C LEU A 68 -3.46 3.04 4.98
N ALA A 69 -4.16 3.89 4.23
CA ALA A 69 -3.85 4.16 2.84
C ALA A 69 -2.43 4.73 2.68
N GLU A 70 -2.08 5.75 3.46
CA GLU A 70 -0.73 6.33 3.45
C GLU A 70 0.34 5.27 3.75
N ASN A 71 0.15 4.47 4.81
CA ASN A 71 1.10 3.44 5.20
C ASN A 71 1.28 2.37 4.11
N ILE A 72 0.21 1.92 3.45
CA ILE A 72 0.33 0.96 2.35
C ILE A 72 1.10 1.56 1.17
N SER A 73 0.86 2.82 0.83
CA SER A 73 1.59 3.51 -0.23
C SER A 73 3.10 3.61 0.09
N LEU A 74 3.44 3.99 1.33
CA LEU A 74 4.82 4.06 1.81
C LEU A 74 5.51 2.69 1.78
N LEU A 75 4.82 1.63 2.22
CA LEU A 75 5.34 0.26 2.17
C LEU A 75 5.56 -0.23 0.74
N ALA A 76 4.60 -0.01 -0.16
CA ALA A 76 4.73 -0.36 -1.57
C ALA A 76 5.91 0.37 -2.24
N ALA A 77 6.10 1.66 -1.93
CA ALA A 77 7.26 2.42 -2.39
C ALA A 77 8.57 1.88 -1.82
N GLY A 78 8.59 1.50 -0.54
CA GLY A 78 9.74 0.86 0.11
C GLY A 78 10.13 -0.45 -0.56
N ILE A 79 9.16 -1.32 -0.87
CA ILE A 79 9.40 -2.59 -1.56
C ILE A 79 9.97 -2.36 -2.95
N LYS A 80 9.43 -1.41 -3.73
CA LYS A 80 9.98 -1.04 -5.05
C LYS A 80 11.43 -0.58 -4.94
N LYS A 81 11.73 0.30 -3.99
CA LYS A 81 13.10 0.76 -3.74
C LYS A 81 14.04 -0.38 -3.38
N THR A 82 13.57 -1.37 -2.62
CA THR A 82 14.35 -2.57 -2.31
C THR A 82 14.59 -3.41 -3.56
N ALA A 83 13.57 -3.62 -4.40
CA ALA A 83 13.72 -4.32 -5.68
C ALA A 83 14.78 -3.64 -6.58
N ASP A 84 14.72 -2.32 -6.71
CA ASP A 84 15.71 -1.52 -7.48
C ASP A 84 17.11 -1.56 -6.86
N ALA A 85 17.24 -1.81 -5.55
CA ALA A 85 18.55 -2.01 -4.92
C ALA A 85 19.14 -3.38 -5.27
N TYR A 86 18.33 -4.44 -5.26
CA TYR A 86 18.77 -5.77 -5.66
C TYR A 86 19.20 -5.82 -7.12
N GLU A 87 18.40 -5.26 -8.03
CA GLU A 87 18.71 -5.25 -9.48
C GLU A 87 20.04 -4.54 -9.75
N ARG A 88 20.28 -3.36 -9.15
CA ARG A 88 21.55 -2.64 -9.28
C ARG A 88 22.75 -3.40 -8.71
N THR A 89 22.57 -4.14 -7.61
CA THR A 89 23.64 -4.97 -7.05
C THR A 89 23.99 -6.12 -7.98
N GLU A 90 23.00 -6.74 -8.60
CA GLU A 90 23.21 -7.83 -9.57
C GLU A 90 23.90 -7.32 -10.85
N GLU A 91 23.44 -6.19 -11.41
CA GLU A 91 24.06 -5.55 -12.57
C GLU A 91 25.54 -5.22 -12.31
N SER A 92 25.84 -4.56 -11.19
CA SER A 92 27.21 -4.20 -10.80
C SER A 92 28.11 -5.44 -10.62
N THR A 93 27.57 -6.52 -10.05
CA THR A 93 28.31 -7.77 -9.85
C THR A 93 28.58 -8.47 -11.19
N THR A 94 27.57 -8.52 -12.06
CA THR A 94 27.65 -9.11 -13.40
C THR A 94 28.65 -8.36 -14.28
N ASP A 95 28.60 -7.03 -14.28
CA ASP A 95 29.53 -6.17 -15.03
C ASP A 95 30.97 -6.37 -14.55
N GLY A 96 31.17 -6.40 -13.23
CA GLY A 96 32.46 -6.68 -12.62
C GLY A 96 33.02 -8.04 -13.06
N PHE A 97 32.20 -9.09 -13.02
CA PHE A 97 32.58 -10.43 -13.45
C PHE A 97 32.92 -10.50 -14.95
N ASN A 98 32.09 -9.90 -15.80
CA ASN A 98 32.31 -9.86 -17.26
C ASN A 98 33.58 -9.08 -17.63
N SER A 99 33.86 -7.99 -16.92
CA SER A 99 35.08 -7.19 -17.13
C SER A 99 36.34 -7.99 -16.81
N PHE A 100 36.33 -8.77 -15.71
CA PHE A 100 37.45 -9.63 -15.33
C PHE A 100 37.64 -10.77 -16.34
N HIS A 101 36.55 -11.42 -16.74
CA HIS A 101 36.60 -12.49 -17.74
C HIS A 101 37.11 -11.99 -19.10
N SER A 102 36.76 -10.77 -19.52
CA SER A 102 37.22 -10.22 -20.80
C SER A 102 38.69 -9.76 -20.79
N ALA A 103 39.29 -9.63 -19.60
CA ALA A 103 40.67 -9.19 -19.41
C ALA A 103 41.69 -10.33 -19.26
N THR A 104 41.23 -11.59 -19.20
CA THR A 104 42.06 -12.80 -19.10
C THR A 104 41.97 -13.61 -20.39
#